data_AF-A0A7W8MT33-F1
#
_entry.id   AF-A0A7W8MT33-F1
#
_cell.length_a   1.000
_cell.length_b   1.000
_cell.length_c   1.000
_cell.angle_alpha   90.00
_cell.angle_beta   90.00
_cell.angle_gamma   90.00
#
_symmetry.space_group_name_H-M   'P 1'
#
loop_
_entity.id
_entity.type
_entity.pdbx_description
1 polymer ?
#
loop_
_entity_poly.entity_id
_entity_poly.type
_entity_poly.pdbx_seq_one_letter_code
_entity_poly.pdbx_strand_id
1 'polypeptide(L)' 'MPKIEQTIKDNFVSAHTFRFVTPAETEQSGIPNPCTSCHIDKSTKWATNELKGWSTTYPWRVMQ' A
#
# COMPACT_ATOMS: atom_id res chain seq x y z
N MET A 1 -4.36 8.86 0.21
CA MET A 1 -3.12 8.59 -0.56
C MET A 1 -1.95 8.52 0.38
N PRO A 2 -1.11 7.47 0.31
CA PRO A 2 0.01 7.30 1.23
C PRO A 2 1.02 8.45 1.09
N LYS A 3 1.70 8.78 2.19
CA LYS A 3 2.70 9.86 2.24
C LYS A 3 4.02 9.35 1.67
N ILE A 4 4.14 9.31 0.35
CA ILE A 4 5.30 8.79 -0.38
C ILE A 4 5.91 9.80 -1.35
N GLU A 5 5.24 10.93 -1.58
CA GLU A 5 5.74 11.98 -2.47
C GLU A 5 6.77 12.83 -1.73
N GLN A 6 7.99 12.91 -2.26
CA GLN A 6 9.06 13.66 -1.63
C GLN A 6 9.00 15.14 -2.04
N THR A 7 9.07 16.05 -1.06
CA THR A 7 9.11 17.49 -1.33
C THR A 7 10.49 18.07 -1.06
N ILE A 8 10.87 18.21 0.21
CA ILE A 8 12.17 18.74 0.66
C ILE A 8 12.72 17.84 1.76
N LYS A 9 13.95 17.34 1.59
CA LYS A 9 14.61 16.40 2.51
C LYS A 9 13.69 15.20 2.83
N ASP A 10 13.45 14.92 4.10
CA ASP A 10 12.64 13.80 4.62
C ASP A 10 11.15 14.18 4.82
N ASN A 11 10.67 15.24 4.16
CA ASN A 11 9.28 15.65 4.22
C ASN A 11 8.45 15.00 3.11
N PHE A 12 7.67 13.98 3.50
CA PHE A 12 6.78 13.23 2.60
C PHE A 12 5.33 13.72 2.68
N VAL A 13 4.74 13.98 1.52
CA VAL A 13 3.34 14.39 1.36
C VAL A 13 2.52 13.29 0.67
N SER A 14 1.19 13.41 0.74
CA SER A 14 0.28 12.48 0.07
C SER A 14 0.51 12.48 -1.44
N ALA A 15 0.79 11.31 -2.01
CA ALA A 15 1.08 11.18 -3.42
C ALA A 15 -0.19 11.24 -4.29
N HIS A 16 -0.19 12.06 -5.34
CA HIS A 16 -1.33 12.27 -6.23
C HIS A 16 -1.33 11.36 -7.46
N THR A 17 -0.77 10.15 -7.36
CA THR A 17 -0.68 9.19 -8.48
C THR A 17 -1.96 8.41 -8.75
N PHE A 18 -2.89 8.40 -7.77
CA PHE A 18 -4.12 7.60 -7.74
C PHE A 18 -3.92 6.08 -7.91
N ARG A 19 -2.67 5.64 -7.87
CA ARG A 19 -2.30 4.24 -7.98
C ARG A 19 -2.51 3.52 -6.65
N PHE A 20 -3.00 2.29 -6.71
CA PHE A 20 -3.03 1.39 -5.57
C PHE A 20 -1.60 0.89 -5.29
N VAL A 21 -1.06 1.22 -4.12
CA VAL A 21 0.22 0.69 -3.62
C VAL A 21 -0.06 -0.62 -2.92
N THR A 22 0.36 -1.74 -3.51
CA THR A 22 0.10 -3.08 -2.96
C THR A 22 0.92 -3.31 -1.68
N PRO A 23 0.50 -4.24 -0.80
CA PRO A 23 1.33 -4.64 0.32
C PRO A 23 2.69 -5.22 -0.11
N ALA A 24 2.76 -5.86 -1.29
CA ALA A 24 4.02 -6.38 -1.82
C ALA A 24 4.99 -5.27 -2.23
N GLU A 25 4.50 -4.15 -2.77
CA GLU A 25 5.33 -2.97 -3.04
C GLU A 25 5.91 -2.37 -1.75
N THR A 26 5.14 -2.37 -0.66
CA THR A 26 5.68 -1.99 0.67
C THR A 26 6.82 -2.90 1.09
N GLU A 27 6.68 -4.22 0.93
CA GLU A 27 7.74 -5.16 1.29
C GLU A 27 8.99 -5.00 0.42
N GLN A 28 8.83 -4.67 -0.86
CA GLN A 28 9.95 -4.51 -1.79
C GLN A 28 10.70 -3.18 -1.63
N SER A 29 9.99 -2.09 -1.35
CA SER A 29 10.54 -0.72 -1.43
C SER A 29 10.50 0.05 -0.11
N GLY A 30 9.87 -0.51 0.93
CA GLY A 30 9.71 0.15 2.22
C GLY A 30 8.68 1.28 2.24
N ILE A 31 7.96 1.53 1.14
CA ILE A 31 6.95 2.61 1.07
C ILE A 31 5.64 2.20 1.77
N PRO A 32 4.95 3.10 2.48
CA PRO A 32 3.66 2.78 3.11
C PRO A 32 2.56 2.44 2.10
N ASN A 33 1.81 1.37 2.36
CA ASN A 33 0.57 1.02 1.67
C ASN A 33 -0.66 1.61 2.41
N PRO A 34 -1.82 1.75 1.72
CA PRO A 34 -3.04 2.29 2.34
C PRO A 34 -3.67 1.38 3.40
N CYS A 35 -3.35 0.08 3.45
CA CYS A 35 -3.95 -0.88 4.38
C CYS A 35 -3.39 -0.72 5.79
N THR A 36 -2.07 -0.88 5.96
CA THR A 36 -1.41 -0.87 7.28
C THR A 36 -1.20 0.53 7.83
N SER A 37 -1.42 1.57 7.02
CA SER A 37 -1.49 2.96 7.49
C SER A 37 -2.72 3.22 8.37
N CYS A 38 -3.81 2.48 8.15
CA CYS A 38 -5.04 2.57 8.97
C CYS A 38 -5.14 1.37 9.95
N HIS A 39 -4.79 0.17 9.50
CA HIS A 39 -4.77 -1.04 10.31
C HIS A 39 -3.39 -1.24 10.96
N ILE A 40 -3.07 -0.37 11.92
CA ILE A 40 -1.73 -0.24 12.52
C ILE A 40 -1.27 -1.47 13.33
N ASP A 41 -2.18 -2.35 13.71
CA ASP A 41 -1.92 -3.59 14.45
C ASP A 41 -1.69 -4.81 13.52
N LYS A 42 -1.78 -4.60 12.19
CA LYS A 42 -1.68 -5.67 11.20
C LYS A 42 -0.41 -5.54 10.36
N SER A 43 0.06 -6.70 9.89
CA SER A 43 1.23 -6.78 9.00
C SER A 43 0.86 -6.61 7.52
N THR A 44 1.85 -6.31 6.67
CA THR A 44 1.70 -6.38 5.20
C THR A 44 1.24 -7.75 4.74
N LYS A 45 1.78 -8.83 5.34
CA LYS A 45 1.36 -10.21 5.05
C LYS A 45 -0.12 -10.46 5.35
N TRP A 46 -0.67 -9.88 6.42
CA TRP A 46 -2.11 -9.93 6.68
C TRP A 46 -2.89 -9.26 5.54
N ALA A 47 -2.53 -8.04 5.16
CA ALA A 47 -3.21 -7.32 4.08
C ALA A 47 -3.17 -8.09 2.75
N THR A 48 -2.02 -8.69 2.40
CA THR A 48 -1.89 -9.55 1.22
C THR A 48 -2.87 -10.74 1.27
N ASN A 49 -3.06 -11.35 2.43
CA ASN A 49 -3.96 -12.49 2.57
C ASN A 49 -5.44 -12.09 2.50
N GLU A 50 -5.83 -10.94 3.05
CA GLU A 50 -7.19 -10.41 2.89
C GLU A 50 -7.51 -10.12 1.41
N LEU A 51 -6.57 -9.49 0.69
CA LEU A 51 -6.73 -9.17 -0.73
C LEU A 51 -6.88 -10.42 -1.61
N LYS A 52 -6.23 -11.54 -1.25
CA LYS A 52 -6.41 -12.83 -1.94
C LYS A 52 -7.84 -13.37 -1.80
N GLY A 53 -8.53 -13.03 -0.71
CA GLY A 53 -9.92 -13.44 -0.47
C GLY A 53 -10.95 -12.61 -1.23
N TRP A 54 -10.56 -11.50 -1.86
CA TRP A 54 -11.50 -10.62 -2.55
C TRP A 54 -11.93 -11.22 -3.89
N SER A 55 -13.21 -11.53 -4.02
CA SER A 55 -13.84 -12.00 -5.26
C SER A 55 -14.40 -10.87 -6.13
N THR A 56 -14.46 -9.65 -5.60
CA THR A 56 -15.04 -8.47 -6.27
C THR A 56 -14.06 -7.72 -7.16
N THR A 57 -12.78 -8.09 -7.14
CA THR A 57 -11.73 -7.49 -7.98
C THR A 57 -10.89 -8.58 -8.62
N TYR A 58 -10.29 -8.26 -9.77
CA TYR A 58 -9.32 -9.16 -10.37
C TYR A 58 -8.00 -9.13 -9.59
N PRO A 59 -7.36 -10.30 -9.35
CA PRO A 59 -6.12 -10.40 -8.59
C PRO A 59 -4.99 -9.48 -9.10
N TRP A 60 -4.84 -9.35 -10.42
CA TRP A 60 -3.80 -8.52 -11.04
C TRP A 60 -3.89 -7.03 -10.68
N ARG A 61 -5.06 -6.55 -10.19
CA ARG A 61 -5.23 -5.15 -9.75
C ARG A 61 -4.71 -4.90 -8.34
N VAL A 62 -4.60 -5.94 -7.50
CA VAL A 62 -4.33 -5.80 -6.06
C VAL A 62 -3.18 -6.67 -5.56
N MET A 63 -2.63 -7.57 -6.38
CA MET A 63 -1.57 -8.52 -6.03
C MET A 63 -0.32 -8.42 -6.94
N GLN A 64 0.08 -7.20 -7.29
CA GLN A 64 1.33 -6.91 -8.01
C GLN A 64 2.52 -6.94 -7.06
#